data_AF-G5SN46-F1
#
_entry.id   AF-G5SN46-F1
#
_cell.length_a   1.000
_cell.length_b   1.000
_cell.length_c   1.000
_cell.angle_alpha   90.00
_cell.angle_beta   90.00
_cell.angle_gamma   90.00
#
_symmetry.space_group_name_H-M   'P 1'
#
loop_
_entity.id
_entity.type
_entity.pdbx_description
1 polymer ?
#
loop_
_entity_poly.entity_id
_entity_poly.type
_entity_poly.pdbx_seq_one_letter_code
_entity_poly.pdbx_strand_id
1 'polypeptide(L)'
;MELKHIVKRAVRRWAEKIANKRAQNQASLPLPSGSDLSKRKAGRLGVAGSVTGHIEETTVTESRPEAFTRPTSRKAEAHDAKDNAPAHLDHRLAAFAEERYDLRHNLLTRQAEFRPKGQDAAAFFPLTARDLNSLCLAAHEAGIPCWDRDVSRFVASDRLPDYHPFRDYFDRLQPWDGEDRLDALARRVSDRALWVRGFRRWMLAVAAQWMRMGDGHANSMAPVLVSGRQGLGKSTFCRNLLPPELSAYYTD
;
A
#
# COMPACT_ATOMS: atom_id res chain seq x y z
N MET A 1 -20.45 -13.71 18.32
CA MET A 1 -20.63 -12.80 17.16
C MET A 1 -19.67 -11.63 17.33
N GLU A 2 -18.63 -11.61 16.51
CA GLU A 2 -17.42 -10.77 16.65
C GLU A 2 -17.68 -9.27 16.60
N LEU A 3 -17.11 -8.52 17.57
CA LEU A 3 -17.08 -7.06 17.68
C LEU A 3 -16.63 -6.36 16.38
N LYS A 4 -15.76 -7.01 15.59
CA LYS A 4 -15.34 -6.57 14.25
C LYS A 4 -16.52 -6.40 13.28
N HIS A 5 -17.55 -7.24 13.37
CA HIS A 5 -18.76 -7.09 12.54
C HIS A 5 -19.62 -5.92 12.99
N ILE A 6 -19.66 -5.61 14.28
CA ILE A 6 -20.43 -4.49 14.83
C ILE A 6 -19.81 -3.17 14.39
N VAL A 7 -18.49 -3.04 14.48
CA VAL A 7 -17.74 -1.84 14.05
C VAL A 7 -17.87 -1.62 12.53
N LYS A 8 -17.67 -2.67 11.72
CA LYS A 8 -17.87 -2.59 10.26
C LYS A 8 -19.30 -2.17 9.90
N ARG A 9 -20.31 -2.64 10.64
CA ARG A 9 -21.72 -2.29 10.43
C ARG A 9 -22.02 -0.85 10.85
N ALA A 10 -21.40 -0.36 11.92
CA ALA A 10 -21.53 1.03 12.39
C ALA A 10 -20.92 2.03 11.39
N VAL A 11 -19.71 1.75 10.89
CA VAL A 11 -19.04 2.58 9.88
C VAL A 11 -19.82 2.62 8.57
N ARG A 12 -20.34 1.46 8.12
CA ARG A 12 -21.19 1.38 6.92
C ARG A 12 -22.47 2.20 7.06
N ARG A 13 -23.17 2.07 8.21
CA ARG A 13 -24.39 2.85 8.50
C ARG A 13 -24.13 4.35 8.57
N TRP A 14 -22.95 4.77 9.07
CA TRP A 14 -22.57 6.17 9.11
C TRP A 14 -22.30 6.71 7.70
N ALA A 15 -21.58 5.96 6.86
CA ALA A 15 -21.35 6.31 5.46
C ALA A 15 -22.67 6.42 4.66
N GLU A 16 -23.60 5.47 4.84
CA GLU A 16 -24.94 5.50 4.24
C GLU A 16 -25.74 6.72 4.68
N LYS A 17 -25.69 7.09 5.96
CA LYS A 17 -26.38 8.28 6.50
C LYS A 17 -25.84 9.58 5.90
N ILE A 18 -24.53 9.67 5.66
CA ILE A 18 -23.91 10.82 5.01
C ILE A 18 -24.26 10.88 3.52
N ALA A 19 -24.28 9.74 2.83
CA ALA A 19 -24.69 9.66 1.42
C ALA A 19 -26.16 10.07 1.24
N ASN A 20 -27.06 9.58 2.10
CA ASN A 20 -28.48 9.91 2.02
C ASN A 20 -28.76 11.40 2.31
N LYS A 21 -28.03 11.98 3.28
CA LYS A 21 -28.11 13.41 3.58
C LYS A 21 -27.58 14.28 2.42
N ARG A 22 -26.58 13.79 1.66
CA ARG A 22 -26.08 14.46 0.45
C ARG A 22 -27.08 14.35 -0.72
N ALA A 23 -27.72 13.19 -0.90
CA ALA A 23 -28.74 13.00 -1.93
C ALA A 23 -29.96 13.91 -1.70
N GLN A 24 -30.40 14.05 -0.45
CA GLN A 24 -31.47 14.99 -0.07
C GLN A 24 -31.09 16.45 -0.35
N ASN A 25 -29.84 16.83 -0.09
CA ASN A 25 -29.35 18.18 -0.40
C ASN A 25 -29.17 18.41 -1.91
N GLN A 26 -28.81 17.40 -2.69
CA GLN A 26 -28.72 17.48 -4.16
C GLN A 26 -30.10 17.52 -4.83
N ALA A 27 -31.09 16.80 -4.31
CA ALA A 27 -32.47 16.87 -4.76
C ALA A 27 -33.14 18.23 -4.45
N SER A 28 -32.52 19.04 -3.58
CA SER A 28 -32.99 20.38 -3.20
C SER A 28 -32.35 21.51 -4.03
N LEU A 29 -31.46 21.19 -4.98
CA LEU A 29 -30.83 22.17 -5.86
C LEU A 29 -31.67 22.35 -7.14
N PRO A 30 -32.01 23.57 -7.57
CA PRO A 30 -32.72 23.78 -8.82
C PRO A 30 -31.84 23.38 -10.02
N LEU A 31 -32.43 22.64 -10.96
CA LEU A 31 -31.78 22.19 -12.19
C LEU A 31 -31.26 23.38 -13.01
N PRO A 32 -29.99 23.36 -13.48
CA PRO A 32 -29.51 24.34 -14.43
C PRO A 32 -30.11 24.09 -15.82
N SER A 33 -30.62 25.15 -16.43
CA SER A 33 -31.13 25.21 -17.81
C SER A 33 -30.09 24.68 -18.79
N GLY A 34 -30.47 23.66 -19.55
CA GLY A 34 -29.59 22.99 -20.50
C GLY A 34 -29.30 23.81 -21.74
N SER A 35 -28.04 23.84 -22.15
CA SER A 35 -27.65 23.79 -23.55
C SER A 35 -26.16 23.45 -23.66
N ASP A 36 -25.89 22.51 -24.56
CA ASP A 36 -24.64 22.40 -25.33
C ASP A 36 -23.58 21.38 -24.87
N LEU A 37 -23.86 20.09 -25.07
CA LEU A 37 -22.85 19.05 -25.28
C LEU A 37 -23.37 17.98 -26.26
N SER A 38 -23.46 18.32 -27.54
CA SER A 38 -23.53 17.34 -28.62
C SER A 38 -22.44 17.62 -29.65
N LYS A 39 -21.32 16.90 -29.55
CA LYS A 39 -20.41 16.54 -30.66
C LYS A 39 -19.14 15.91 -30.08
N ARG A 40 -19.01 14.58 -30.19
CA ARG A 40 -17.85 13.86 -30.79
C ARG A 40 -17.96 12.34 -30.56
N LYS A 41 -18.73 11.75 -31.48
CA LYS A 41 -18.54 10.51 -32.24
C LYS A 41 -17.50 9.48 -31.75
N ALA A 42 -18.01 8.26 -31.62
CA ALA A 42 -17.35 6.98 -31.45
C ALA A 42 -16.47 6.57 -32.65
N GLY A 43 -15.40 5.81 -32.36
CA GLY A 43 -14.64 5.00 -33.31
C GLY A 43 -14.46 3.60 -32.74
N ARG A 44 -15.12 2.62 -33.38
CA ARG A 44 -15.12 1.18 -33.08
C ARG A 44 -14.29 0.49 -34.16
N LEU A 45 -13.33 -0.36 -33.79
CA LEU A 45 -12.69 -1.33 -34.68
C LEU A 45 -12.93 -2.73 -34.11
N GLY A 46 -13.49 -3.60 -34.94
CA GLY A 46 -13.88 -4.96 -34.61
C GLY A 46 -12.78 -5.98 -34.83
N VAL A 47 -12.89 -7.11 -34.13
CA VAL A 47 -12.20 -8.36 -34.43
C VAL A 47 -13.26 -9.45 -34.44
N ALA A 48 -13.34 -10.15 -35.57
CA ALA A 48 -14.14 -11.35 -35.77
C ALA A 48 -13.21 -12.57 -35.86
N GLY A 49 -13.65 -13.71 -35.35
CA GLY A 49 -12.96 -14.99 -35.53
C GLY A 49 -13.41 -16.04 -34.52
N SER A 50 -14.57 -16.66 -34.76
CA SER A 50 -15.08 -17.85 -34.09
C SER A 50 -14.93 -19.04 -35.05
N VAL A 51 -14.39 -20.17 -34.58
CA VAL A 51 -14.70 -21.49 -35.16
C VAL A 51 -14.81 -22.53 -34.03
N THR A 52 -16.00 -23.10 -33.95
CA THR A 52 -16.42 -24.28 -33.18
C THR A 52 -16.34 -25.55 -34.04
N GLY A 53 -16.11 -26.70 -33.40
CA GLY A 53 -16.39 -28.04 -33.94
C GLY A 53 -15.73 -29.10 -33.04
N HIS A 54 -16.47 -29.67 -32.08
CA HIS A 54 -17.28 -30.89 -32.16
C HIS A 54 -16.53 -32.17 -31.75
N ILE A 55 -17.20 -32.89 -30.86
CA ILE A 55 -16.82 -34.07 -30.10
C ILE A 55 -17.20 -35.30 -30.90
N GLU A 56 -16.35 -36.32 -30.97
CA GLU A 56 -16.80 -37.71 -31.01
C GLU A 56 -15.93 -38.57 -30.09
N GLU A 57 -16.63 -39.48 -29.42
CA GLU A 57 -16.24 -40.36 -28.34
C GLU A 57 -16.06 -41.77 -28.93
N THR A 58 -15.01 -42.51 -28.58
CA THR A 58 -15.01 -43.98 -28.77
C THR A 58 -13.99 -44.69 -27.89
N THR A 59 -14.54 -45.34 -26.86
CA THR A 59 -14.21 -46.67 -26.33
C THR A 59 -12.79 -46.99 -25.86
N VAL A 60 -12.73 -47.18 -24.54
CA VAL A 60 -11.75 -47.97 -23.76
C VAL A 60 -11.55 -49.36 -24.37
N THR A 61 -10.29 -49.77 -24.54
CA THR A 61 -9.92 -51.18 -24.40
C THR A 61 -8.60 -51.28 -23.65
N GLU A 62 -8.66 -51.99 -22.53
CA GLU A 62 -7.59 -52.27 -21.59
C GLU A 62 -6.70 -53.39 -22.13
N SER A 63 -5.38 -53.16 -22.20
CA SER A 63 -4.39 -54.23 -22.30
C SER A 63 -3.00 -53.76 -21.88
N ARG A 64 -2.60 -54.11 -20.65
CA ARG A 64 -1.20 -54.40 -20.25
C ARG A 64 -0.92 -55.87 -20.65
N PRO A 65 0.34 -56.34 -20.83
CA PRO A 65 1.58 -55.93 -20.13
C PRO A 65 2.70 -55.59 -21.14
N GLU A 66 3.82 -54.96 -20.78
CA GLU A 66 5.01 -55.60 -20.18
C GLU A 66 6.07 -54.52 -19.91
N ALA A 67 6.93 -54.81 -18.94
CA ALA A 67 7.98 -53.93 -18.45
C ALA A 67 9.03 -53.61 -19.53
N PHE A 68 9.15 -52.33 -19.89
CA PHE A 68 10.36 -51.77 -20.46
C PHE A 68 10.81 -50.61 -19.57
N THR A 69 11.76 -50.87 -18.68
CA THR A 69 12.52 -49.84 -17.97
C THR A 69 13.35 -49.07 -19.00
N ARG A 70 12.78 -48.01 -19.57
CA ARG A 70 13.56 -46.96 -20.25
C ARG A 70 14.35 -46.22 -19.16
N PRO A 71 15.68 -46.10 -19.27
CA PRO A 71 16.43 -45.23 -18.38
C PRO A 71 16.01 -43.79 -18.69
N THR A 72 15.20 -43.18 -17.83
CA THR A 72 14.92 -41.74 -17.88
C THR A 72 16.20 -40.99 -17.55
N SER A 73 16.97 -40.75 -18.61
CA SER A 73 17.72 -39.54 -18.90
C SER A 73 18.12 -38.65 -17.71
N ARG A 74 19.25 -38.98 -17.09
CA ARG A 74 20.09 -37.99 -16.36
C ARG A 74 20.39 -36.73 -17.21
N LYS A 75 20.29 -36.83 -18.54
CA LYS A 75 20.45 -35.72 -19.49
C LYS A 75 19.25 -34.75 -19.55
N ALA A 76 18.02 -35.18 -19.26
CA ALA A 76 16.86 -34.28 -19.24
C ALA A 76 16.83 -33.47 -17.95
N GLU A 77 17.06 -34.12 -16.81
CA GLU A 77 17.23 -33.46 -15.50
C GLU A 77 18.39 -32.45 -15.50
N ALA A 78 19.51 -32.78 -16.16
CA ALA A 78 20.64 -31.87 -16.30
C ALA A 78 20.37 -30.70 -17.26
N HIS A 79 19.42 -30.81 -18.18
CA HIS A 79 19.02 -29.72 -19.09
C HIS A 79 18.06 -28.76 -18.37
N ASP A 80 17.04 -29.29 -17.69
CA ASP A 80 16.10 -28.50 -16.88
C ASP A 80 16.81 -27.78 -15.72
N ALA A 81 17.80 -28.42 -15.09
CA ALA A 81 18.62 -27.79 -14.04
C ALA A 81 19.50 -26.63 -14.55
N LYS A 82 19.90 -26.66 -15.82
CA LYS A 82 20.71 -25.59 -16.44
C LYS A 82 19.85 -24.41 -16.91
N ASP A 83 18.65 -24.69 -17.43
CA ASP A 83 17.73 -23.67 -17.92
C ASP A 83 17.00 -22.92 -16.77
N ASN A 84 16.84 -23.53 -15.59
CA ASN A 84 16.27 -22.89 -14.39
C ASN A 84 17.30 -22.26 -13.44
N ALA A 85 18.60 -22.32 -13.73
CA ALA A 85 19.65 -21.80 -12.85
C ALA A 85 19.43 -20.35 -12.36
N PRO A 86 19.07 -19.36 -13.22
CA PRO A 86 18.81 -17.99 -12.76
C PRO A 86 17.51 -17.86 -11.95
N ALA A 87 16.44 -18.60 -12.29
CA ALA A 87 15.21 -18.60 -11.51
C ALA A 87 15.43 -19.18 -10.10
N HIS A 88 16.25 -20.22 -9.99
CA HIS A 88 16.65 -20.79 -8.70
C HIS A 88 17.52 -19.81 -7.89
N LEU A 89 18.36 -19.00 -8.53
CA LEU A 89 19.16 -17.98 -7.83
C LEU A 89 18.26 -16.94 -7.17
N ASP A 90 17.32 -16.36 -7.91
CA ASP A 90 16.42 -15.32 -7.40
C ASP A 90 15.57 -15.84 -6.22
N HIS A 91 15.09 -17.07 -6.29
CA HIS A 91 14.33 -17.68 -5.19
C HIS A 91 15.20 -17.97 -3.96
N ARG A 92 16.44 -18.45 -4.16
CA ARG A 92 17.38 -18.70 -3.06
C ARG A 92 17.78 -17.40 -2.36
N LEU A 93 18.05 -16.35 -3.12
CA LEU A 93 18.39 -15.03 -2.58
C LEU A 93 17.21 -14.44 -1.78
N ALA A 94 15.99 -14.52 -2.31
CA ALA A 94 14.80 -14.06 -1.60
C ALA A 94 14.58 -14.83 -0.30
N ALA A 95 14.61 -16.17 -0.34
CA ALA A 95 14.43 -17.01 0.84
C ALA A 95 15.49 -16.69 1.91
N PHE A 96 16.75 -16.51 1.52
CA PHE A 96 17.83 -16.11 2.42
C PHE A 96 17.59 -14.75 3.06
N ALA A 97 17.16 -13.76 2.28
CA ALA A 97 16.90 -12.42 2.78
C ALA A 97 15.67 -12.41 3.72
N GLU A 98 14.59 -13.07 3.33
CA GLU A 98 13.36 -13.19 4.11
C GLU A 98 13.53 -13.99 5.40
N GLU A 99 14.49 -14.90 5.48
CA GLU A 99 14.83 -15.62 6.72
C GLU A 99 15.49 -14.70 7.75
N ARG A 100 16.22 -13.67 7.29
CA ARG A 100 17.06 -12.82 8.15
C ARG A 100 16.51 -11.42 8.38
N TYR A 101 15.66 -10.92 7.48
CA TYR A 101 15.18 -9.55 7.50
C TYR A 101 13.68 -9.46 7.22
N ASP A 102 13.03 -8.53 7.91
CA ASP A 102 11.78 -7.96 7.45
C ASP A 102 12.12 -6.88 6.40
N LEU A 103 11.61 -7.04 5.18
CA LEU A 103 11.86 -6.11 4.08
C LEU A 103 10.53 -5.47 3.64
N ARG A 104 10.59 -4.20 3.26
CA ARG A 104 9.42 -3.48 2.72
C ARG A 104 9.84 -2.33 1.80
N HIS A 105 8.97 -1.96 0.87
CA HIS A 105 9.18 -0.80 0.03
C HIS A 105 8.34 0.39 0.53
N ASN A 106 9.00 1.44 1.02
CA ASN A 106 8.30 2.63 1.50
C ASN A 106 7.81 3.48 0.33
N LEU A 107 6.48 3.59 0.20
CA LEU A 107 5.84 4.30 -0.90
C LEU A 107 6.04 5.82 -0.87
N LEU A 108 6.38 6.41 0.29
CA LEU A 108 6.58 7.85 0.42
C LEU A 108 8.03 8.26 0.18
N THR A 109 8.99 7.52 0.72
CA THR A 109 10.42 7.78 0.46
C THR A 109 10.90 7.15 -0.84
N ARG A 110 10.13 6.21 -1.42
CA ARG A 110 10.49 5.39 -2.59
C ARG A 110 11.74 4.53 -2.36
N GLN A 111 12.00 4.17 -1.11
CA GLN A 111 13.18 3.40 -0.71
C GLN A 111 12.79 2.06 -0.12
N ALA A 112 13.63 1.06 -0.35
CA ALA A 112 13.55 -0.20 0.38
C ALA A 112 14.03 0.02 1.82
N GLU A 113 13.33 -0.58 2.78
CA GLU A 113 13.66 -0.52 4.20
C GLU A 113 13.78 -1.94 4.74
N PHE A 114 14.61 -2.10 5.77
CA PHE A 114 14.83 -3.38 6.41
C PHE A 114 14.83 -3.26 7.94
N ARG A 115 14.61 -4.41 8.56
CA ARG A 115 14.82 -4.64 9.99
C ARG A 115 15.28 -6.10 10.17
N PRO A 116 16.15 -6.42 11.14
CA PRO A 116 16.47 -7.81 11.46
C PRO A 116 15.21 -8.59 11.88
N LYS A 117 15.04 -9.81 11.35
CA LYS A 117 13.90 -10.66 11.67
C LYS A 117 13.93 -11.06 13.15
N GLY A 118 12.74 -11.14 13.76
CA GLY A 118 12.58 -11.45 15.19
C GLY A 118 12.82 -10.25 16.12
N GLN A 119 13.07 -9.05 15.58
CA GLN A 119 13.19 -7.81 16.35
C GLN A 119 12.00 -6.89 16.09
N ASP A 120 10.76 -7.35 16.32
CA ASP A 120 9.54 -6.61 15.94
C ASP A 120 9.43 -5.19 16.54
N ALA A 121 10.08 -4.95 17.68
CA ALA A 121 10.17 -3.65 18.33
C ALA A 121 11.20 -2.69 17.70
N ALA A 122 12.12 -3.20 16.87
CA ALA A 122 13.09 -2.39 16.17
C ALA A 122 12.42 -1.56 15.06
N ALA A 123 12.94 -0.34 14.86
CA ALA A 123 12.56 0.49 13.73
C ALA A 123 13.07 -0.13 12.42
N PHE A 124 12.35 0.14 11.34
CA PHE A 124 12.88 -0.10 10.00
C PHE A 124 13.86 1.02 9.63
N PHE A 125 14.92 0.64 8.92
CA PHE A 125 15.93 1.56 8.42
C PHE A 125 15.99 1.51 6.90
N PRO A 126 16.26 2.62 6.21
CA PRO A 126 16.52 2.61 4.78
C PRO A 126 17.69 1.69 4.45
N LEU A 127 17.54 0.86 3.41
CA LEU A 127 18.64 0.05 2.89
C LEU A 127 19.66 0.96 2.21
N THR A 128 20.87 0.99 2.76
CA THR A 128 22.00 1.72 2.17
C THR A 128 22.81 0.83 1.22
N ALA A 129 23.67 1.43 0.40
CA ALA A 129 24.62 0.68 -0.42
C ALA A 129 25.52 -0.24 0.43
N ARG A 130 25.87 0.19 1.65
CA ARG A 130 26.64 -0.63 2.60
C ARG A 130 25.85 -1.88 3.00
N ASP A 131 24.57 -1.73 3.30
CA ASP A 131 23.71 -2.86 3.69
C ASP A 131 23.52 -3.85 2.55
N LEU A 132 23.38 -3.37 1.30
CA LEU A 132 23.31 -4.24 0.12
C LEU A 132 24.59 -5.05 -0.09
N ASN A 133 25.76 -4.42 0.10
CA ASN A 133 27.05 -5.11 0.03
C ASN A 133 27.17 -6.16 1.15
N SER A 134 26.76 -5.82 2.37
CA SER A 134 26.73 -6.77 3.49
C SER A 134 25.78 -7.95 3.23
N LEU A 135 24.61 -7.72 2.63
CA LEU A 135 23.69 -8.78 2.22
C LEU A 135 24.34 -9.71 1.19
N CYS A 136 25.03 -9.14 0.19
CA CYS A 136 25.72 -9.90 -0.85
C CYS A 136 26.81 -10.82 -0.26
N LEU A 137 27.66 -10.29 0.62
CA LEU A 137 28.69 -11.07 1.30
C LEU A 137 28.09 -12.20 2.15
N ALA A 138 27.03 -11.91 2.92
CA ALA A 138 26.36 -12.91 3.73
C ALA A 138 25.69 -14.01 2.88
N ALA A 139 25.18 -13.66 1.70
CA ALA A 139 24.63 -14.63 0.75
C ALA A 139 25.73 -15.54 0.16
N HIS A 140 26.93 -14.99 -0.14
CA HIS A 140 28.08 -15.79 -0.57
C HIS A 140 28.53 -16.78 0.49
N GLU A 141 28.59 -16.36 1.76
CA GLU A 141 28.90 -17.25 2.90
C GLU A 141 27.89 -18.38 3.04
N ALA A 142 26.62 -18.15 2.66
CA ALA A 142 25.56 -19.16 2.60
C ALA A 142 25.56 -19.99 1.29
N GLY A 143 26.58 -19.85 0.45
CA GLY A 143 26.72 -20.59 -0.81
C GLY A 143 25.76 -20.14 -1.92
N ILE A 144 25.23 -18.92 -1.85
CA ILE A 144 24.36 -18.32 -2.88
C ILE A 144 25.22 -17.44 -3.77
N PRO A 145 25.49 -17.82 -5.04
CA PRO A 145 26.40 -17.10 -5.92
C PRO A 145 25.74 -15.90 -6.60
N CYS A 146 25.18 -14.96 -5.83
CA CYS A 146 24.55 -13.75 -6.35
C CYS A 146 25.57 -12.64 -6.61
N TRP A 147 25.28 -11.72 -7.53
CA TRP A 147 26.08 -10.52 -7.77
C TRP A 147 25.43 -9.32 -7.08
N ASP A 148 26.17 -8.24 -6.86
CA ASP A 148 25.64 -6.98 -6.30
C ASP A 148 24.42 -6.47 -7.06
N ARG A 149 24.41 -6.71 -8.38
CA ARG A 149 23.29 -6.35 -9.26
C ARG A 149 22.05 -7.20 -9.00
N ASP A 150 22.18 -8.46 -8.64
CA ASP A 150 21.06 -9.35 -8.33
C ASP A 150 20.41 -8.93 -7.02
N VAL A 151 21.22 -8.61 -6.00
CA VAL A 151 20.76 -8.02 -4.74
C VAL A 151 20.03 -6.70 -4.97
N SER A 152 20.62 -5.80 -5.75
CA SER A 152 20.03 -4.50 -6.07
C SER A 152 18.70 -4.63 -6.82
N ARG A 153 18.61 -5.57 -7.78
CA ARG A 153 17.37 -5.87 -8.51
C ARG A 153 16.30 -6.45 -7.60
N PHE A 154 16.68 -7.37 -6.70
CA PHE A 154 15.77 -7.96 -5.74
C PHE A 154 15.11 -6.89 -4.86
N VAL A 155 15.90 -6.01 -4.21
CA VAL A 155 15.36 -4.96 -3.31
C VAL A 155 14.60 -3.85 -4.04
N ALA A 156 14.84 -3.66 -5.34
CA ALA A 156 14.13 -2.69 -6.17
C ALA A 156 12.91 -3.27 -6.90
N SER A 157 12.62 -4.57 -6.72
CA SER A 157 11.51 -5.25 -7.38
C SER A 157 10.22 -5.20 -6.58
N ASP A 158 9.13 -5.61 -7.21
CA ASP A 158 7.80 -5.81 -6.61
C ASP A 158 7.74 -7.01 -5.64
N ARG A 159 8.87 -7.69 -5.39
CA ARG A 159 8.96 -8.71 -4.33
C ARG A 159 8.91 -8.12 -2.94
N LEU A 160 9.33 -6.87 -2.75
CA LEU A 160 9.19 -6.21 -1.46
C LEU A 160 7.75 -5.71 -1.28
N PRO A 161 7.09 -6.05 -0.15
CA PRO A 161 5.73 -5.58 0.09
C PRO A 161 5.70 -4.05 0.22
N ASP A 162 4.74 -3.44 -0.46
CA ASP A 162 4.48 -2.01 -0.37
C ASP A 162 4.07 -1.61 1.06
N TYR A 163 4.72 -0.55 1.54
CA TYR A 163 4.50 0.03 2.85
C TYR A 163 4.09 1.49 2.73
N HIS A 164 2.92 1.83 3.27
CA HIS A 164 2.44 3.21 3.36
C HIS A 164 2.40 3.66 4.83
N PRO A 165 3.37 4.48 5.29
CA PRO A 165 3.56 4.85 6.70
C PRO A 165 2.29 5.37 7.37
N PHE A 166 1.57 6.27 6.71
CA PHE A 166 0.33 6.83 7.27
C PHE A 166 -0.79 5.79 7.40
N ARG A 167 -0.99 4.91 6.41
CA ARG A 167 -2.06 3.90 6.46
C ARG A 167 -1.77 2.90 7.57
N ASP A 168 -0.54 2.41 7.61
CA ASP A 168 -0.07 1.50 8.64
C ASP A 168 -0.16 2.13 10.06
N TYR A 169 0.10 3.43 10.20
CA TYR A 169 -0.16 4.14 11.46
C TYR A 169 -1.64 4.09 11.84
N PHE A 170 -2.56 4.46 10.93
CA PHE A 170 -4.00 4.45 11.21
C PHE A 170 -4.55 3.05 11.48
N ASP A 171 -4.03 2.03 10.79
CA ASP A 171 -4.47 0.63 10.96
C ASP A 171 -4.07 0.06 12.33
N ARG A 172 -3.02 0.59 12.96
CA ARG A 172 -2.56 0.18 14.31
C ARG A 172 -3.11 1.02 15.45
N LEU A 173 -3.90 2.05 15.17
CA LEU A 173 -4.47 2.89 16.22
C LEU A 173 -5.34 2.08 17.17
N GLN A 174 -5.20 2.34 18.45
CA GLN A 174 -6.08 1.80 19.47
C GLN A 174 -7.50 2.35 19.29
N PRO A 175 -8.53 1.63 19.76
CA PRO A 175 -9.88 2.17 19.81
C PRO A 175 -9.90 3.54 20.49
N TRP A 176 -10.74 4.44 19.99
CA TRP A 176 -10.91 5.74 20.61
C TRP A 176 -11.36 5.59 22.07
N ASP A 177 -10.66 6.26 22.96
CA ASP A 177 -10.85 6.22 24.41
C ASP A 177 -11.94 7.16 24.92
N GLY A 178 -12.61 7.90 24.02
CA GLY A 178 -13.68 8.84 24.35
C GLY A 178 -13.20 10.26 24.65
N GLU A 179 -11.88 10.52 24.68
CA GLU A 179 -11.35 11.85 24.97
C GLU A 179 -11.14 12.65 23.67
N ASP A 180 -11.69 13.87 23.63
CA ASP A 180 -11.52 14.79 22.49
C ASP A 180 -10.28 15.65 22.65
N ARG A 181 -9.19 15.20 22.01
CA ARG A 181 -7.90 15.89 22.04
C ARG A 181 -7.77 17.02 21.01
N LEU A 182 -8.65 17.09 20.02
CA LEU A 182 -8.54 18.08 18.93
C LEU A 182 -8.91 19.49 19.40
N ASP A 183 -9.92 19.61 20.26
CA ASP A 183 -10.34 20.91 20.80
C ASP A 183 -9.21 21.52 21.67
N ALA A 184 -8.61 20.72 22.55
CA ALA A 184 -7.47 21.15 23.38
C ALA A 184 -6.26 21.53 22.51
N LEU A 185 -5.97 20.75 21.47
CA LEU A 185 -4.89 21.06 20.52
C LEU A 185 -5.15 22.37 19.77
N ALA A 186 -6.38 22.62 19.31
CA ALA A 186 -6.74 23.86 18.60
C ALA A 186 -6.57 25.10 19.48
N ARG A 187 -6.95 25.01 20.77
CA ARG A 187 -6.87 26.12 21.72
C ARG A 187 -5.45 26.54 22.06
N ARG A 188 -4.44 25.68 21.81
CA ARG A 188 -3.01 26.08 21.89
C ARG A 188 -2.65 27.21 20.92
N VAL A 189 -3.45 27.41 19.87
CA VAL A 189 -3.27 28.51 18.89
C VAL A 189 -4.25 29.65 19.15
N SER A 190 -5.54 29.35 19.34
CA SER A 190 -6.58 30.36 19.58
C SER A 190 -7.86 29.76 20.16
N ASP A 191 -8.52 30.49 21.05
CA ASP A 191 -9.84 30.11 21.60
C ASP A 191 -11.03 30.54 20.72
N ARG A 192 -10.78 31.20 19.58
CA ARG A 192 -11.86 31.67 18.70
C ARG A 192 -12.69 30.48 18.19
N ALA A 193 -14.01 30.53 18.39
CA ALA A 193 -14.92 29.45 18.02
C ALA A 193 -14.89 29.10 16.52
N LEU A 194 -14.57 30.06 15.64
CA LEU A 194 -14.37 29.78 14.21
C LEU A 194 -13.13 28.91 13.98
N TRP A 195 -12.02 29.23 14.65
CA TRP A 195 -10.77 28.48 14.56
C TRP A 195 -10.93 27.06 15.08
N VAL A 196 -11.43 26.88 16.31
CA VAL A 196 -11.60 25.55 16.93
C VAL A 196 -12.45 24.63 16.04
N ARG A 197 -13.60 25.14 15.55
CA ARG A 197 -14.48 24.36 14.64
C ARG A 197 -13.87 24.11 13.26
N GLY A 198 -13.05 25.04 12.76
CA GLY A 198 -12.37 24.92 11.47
C GLY A 198 -11.22 23.92 11.54
N PHE A 199 -10.36 24.05 12.54
CA PHE A 199 -9.23 23.15 12.80
C PHE A 199 -9.69 21.71 12.97
N ARG A 200 -10.76 21.48 13.76
CA ARG A 200 -11.35 20.13 13.92
C ARG A 200 -11.76 19.52 12.58
N ARG A 201 -12.50 20.27 11.76
CA ARG A 201 -12.93 19.80 10.43
C ARG A 201 -11.74 19.54 9.50
N TRP A 202 -10.74 20.40 9.55
CA TRP A 202 -9.52 20.25 8.78
C TRP A 202 -8.74 19.00 9.19
N MET A 203 -8.52 18.74 10.48
CA MET A 203 -7.84 17.53 10.96
C MET A 203 -8.59 16.24 10.56
N LEU A 204 -9.92 16.25 10.63
CA LEU A 204 -10.73 15.12 10.15
C LEU A 204 -10.57 14.89 8.65
N ALA A 205 -10.52 15.97 7.85
CA ALA A 205 -10.29 15.86 6.42
C ALA A 205 -8.88 15.35 6.09
N VAL A 206 -7.85 15.79 6.81
CA VAL A 206 -6.47 15.29 6.70
C VAL A 206 -6.43 13.78 6.99
N ALA A 207 -6.99 13.34 8.12
CA ALA A 207 -7.01 11.92 8.48
C ALA A 207 -7.77 11.07 7.45
N ALA A 208 -8.94 11.54 6.99
CA ALA A 208 -9.71 10.86 5.96
C ALA A 208 -8.89 10.65 4.67
N GLN A 209 -8.10 11.63 4.26
CA GLN A 209 -7.28 11.53 3.05
C GLN A 209 -6.11 10.58 3.19
N TRP A 210 -5.41 10.62 4.32
CA TRP A 210 -4.35 9.67 4.60
C TRP A 210 -4.86 8.23 4.64
N MET A 211 -6.10 8.04 5.11
CA MET A 211 -6.82 6.76 5.07
C MET A 211 -7.46 6.44 3.70
N ARG A 212 -7.27 7.29 2.68
CA ARG A 212 -7.88 7.16 1.35
C ARG A 212 -9.41 7.04 1.39
N MET A 213 -10.04 7.70 2.36
CA MET A 213 -11.49 7.77 2.49
C MET A 213 -12.02 8.91 1.62
N GLY A 214 -12.70 8.54 0.53
CA GLY A 214 -13.31 9.47 -0.41
C GLY A 214 -12.48 9.62 -1.68
N ASP A 215 -12.95 9.00 -2.76
CA ASP A 215 -12.32 9.12 -4.06
C ASP A 215 -12.63 10.50 -4.69
N GLY A 216 -11.62 11.07 -5.37
CA GLY A 216 -11.79 12.23 -6.26
C GLY A 216 -11.74 13.62 -5.62
N HIS A 217 -11.41 13.77 -4.34
CA HIS A 217 -11.41 15.09 -3.68
C HIS A 217 -10.19 15.32 -2.77
N ALA A 218 -9.42 16.37 -3.06
CA ALA A 218 -8.33 16.87 -2.23
C ALA A 218 -8.83 17.86 -1.16
N ASN A 219 -8.07 18.05 -0.08
CA ASN A 219 -8.46 18.89 1.03
C ASN A 219 -7.99 20.28 0.63
N SER A 220 -8.91 21.06 0.08
CA SER A 220 -8.63 22.39 -0.46
C SER A 220 -8.53 23.46 0.63
N MET A 221 -8.64 23.08 1.90
CA MET A 221 -8.58 23.99 3.04
C MET A 221 -7.26 23.77 3.79
N ALA A 222 -6.53 24.85 4.05
CA ALA A 222 -5.33 24.84 4.87
C ALA A 222 -5.41 25.96 5.92
N PRO A 223 -5.25 25.65 7.22
CA PRO A 223 -5.14 26.67 8.24
C PRO A 223 -3.81 27.43 8.07
N VAL A 224 -3.88 28.76 8.09
CA VAL A 224 -2.69 29.62 8.03
C VAL A 224 -2.45 30.23 9.41
N LEU A 225 -1.28 29.95 9.98
CA LEU A 225 -0.87 30.50 11.27
C LEU A 225 -0.12 31.82 11.04
N VAL A 226 -0.77 32.93 11.37
CA VAL A 226 -0.17 34.27 11.28
C VAL A 226 0.16 34.78 12.69
N SER A 227 1.38 35.27 12.88
CA SER A 227 1.83 35.85 14.14
C SER A 227 2.48 37.19 13.88
N GLY A 228 2.12 38.23 14.63
CA GLY A 228 2.78 39.54 14.56
C GLY A 228 4.18 39.56 15.18
N ARG A 229 4.60 38.47 15.83
CA ARG A 229 5.91 38.29 16.46
C ARG A 229 6.53 36.96 16.02
N GLN A 230 7.84 36.96 15.78
CA GLN A 230 8.59 35.71 15.59
C GLN A 230 8.73 34.94 16.91
N GLY A 231 9.10 33.66 16.84
CA GLY A 231 9.37 32.84 18.02
C GLY A 231 8.14 32.26 18.74
N LEU A 232 6.91 32.46 18.23
CA LEU A 232 5.69 31.89 18.84
C LEU A 232 5.46 30.40 18.53
N GLY A 233 6.50 29.66 18.14
CA GLY A 233 6.42 28.20 17.98
C GLY A 233 5.54 27.66 16.85
N LYS A 234 5.25 28.44 15.80
CA LYS A 234 4.44 27.99 14.65
C LYS A 234 4.96 26.71 14.01
N SER A 235 6.24 26.68 13.65
CA SER A 235 6.87 25.49 13.04
C SER A 235 6.87 24.30 14.00
N THR A 236 7.08 24.55 15.29
CA THR A 236 6.97 23.51 16.34
C THR A 236 5.56 22.95 16.43
N PHE A 237 4.53 23.80 16.38
CA PHE A 237 3.15 23.36 16.37
C PHE A 237 2.84 22.51 15.14
N CYS A 238 3.23 22.96 13.94
CA CYS A 238 3.02 22.21 12.70
C CYS A 238 3.72 20.85 12.72
N ARG A 239 4.98 20.78 13.20
CA ARG A 239 5.73 19.53 13.34
C ARG A 239 5.05 18.55 14.31
N ASN A 240 4.48 19.07 15.39
CA ASN A 240 3.78 18.29 16.41
C ASN A 240 2.37 17.86 16.00
N LEU A 241 1.87 18.26 14.82
CA LEU A 241 0.63 17.69 14.28
C LEU A 241 0.82 16.25 13.80
N LEU A 242 2.04 15.90 13.41
CA LEU A 242 2.39 14.53 13.10
C LEU A 242 2.80 13.81 14.38
N PRO A 243 2.33 12.57 14.57
CA PRO A 243 2.78 11.74 15.67
C PRO A 243 4.28 11.40 15.50
N PRO A 244 4.99 11.08 16.60
CA PRO A 244 6.44 10.84 16.56
C PRO A 244 6.88 9.83 15.49
N GLU A 245 6.09 8.77 15.26
CA GLU A 245 6.33 7.72 14.28
C GLU A 245 6.30 8.23 12.84
N LEU A 246 5.61 9.34 12.58
CA LEU A 246 5.49 9.97 11.26
C LEU A 246 6.30 11.26 11.13
N SER A 247 7.05 11.64 12.18
CA SER A 247 7.83 12.89 12.19
C SER A 247 8.86 12.97 11.07
N ALA A 248 9.42 11.83 10.64
CA ALA A 248 10.37 11.74 9.53
C ALA A 248 9.78 12.14 8.17
N TYR A 249 8.44 12.16 8.03
CA TYR A 249 7.75 12.57 6.80
C TYR A 249 7.34 14.04 6.81
N TYR A 250 7.66 14.80 7.86
CA TYR A 250 7.44 16.23 7.88
C TYR A 250 8.41 16.94 6.93
N THR A 251 7.88 17.74 6.02
CA THR A 251 8.64 18.63 5.12
C THR A 251 8.24 20.08 5.40
N ASP A 252 9.23 20.97 5.58
CA ASP A 252 9.03 22.40 5.82
C ASP A 252 8.85 23.20 4.52
#